data_AF-A0A7H8TA56-F1
#
_entry.id   AF-A0A7H8TA56-F1
#
_cell.length_a   1.000
_cell.length_b   1.000
_cell.length_c   1.000
_cell.angle_alpha   90.00
_cell.angle_beta   90.00
_cell.angle_gamma   90.00
#
_symmetry.space_group_name_H-M   'P 1'
#
loop_
_entity.id
_entity.type
_entity.pdbx_description
1 polymer ?
#
loop_
_entity_poly.entity_id
_entity_poly.type
_entity_poly.pdbx_seq_one_letter_code
_entity_poly.pdbx_strand_id
1 'polypeptide(L)'
;MNLARLLIRAGQGEEAYQLLASLNHAIQDRTDITVDGRLVPARSLLAPHEDNRALKQWMWSVLLGDGTRALVAAEQWPKARAHVRQANGVGLRLLDGRQIEIVAACLEGDPSTARQTVLDSTPLENWEEAVAACLIALCGHAAGESPAGMTEQVTNAYISLHPNPELAVFQTRVGLTALTLVNEQGRERIARHLVLNAVQGADGYVAKDLVEDPTCTVVMTERQHDSLIASIAAAGLATGRIPLHLERLLLEAADAATTAIATYVAVRQPS
;
A
#
# COMPACT_ATOMS: atom_id res chain seq x y z
N MET A 1 -2.22 -1.27 -15.66
CA MET A 1 -2.24 -1.65 -14.23
C MET A 1 -0.87 -1.82 -13.60
N ASN A 2 -0.07 -2.81 -14.02
CA ASN A 2 1.26 -3.03 -13.44
C ASN A 2 2.17 -1.79 -13.57
N LEU A 3 2.06 -1.05 -14.67
CA LEU A 3 2.77 0.23 -14.84
C LEU A 3 2.45 1.23 -13.71
N ALA A 4 1.16 1.47 -13.40
CA ALA A 4 0.78 2.35 -12.29
C ALA A 4 1.38 1.89 -10.95
N ARG A 5 1.41 0.57 -10.68
CA ARG A 5 2.03 0.03 -9.47
C ARG A 5 3.55 0.23 -9.44
N LEU A 6 4.21 0.19 -10.59
CA LEU A 6 5.64 0.51 -10.71
C LEU A 6 5.89 2.00 -10.46
N LEU A 7 5.06 2.88 -11.03
CA LEU A 7 5.12 4.32 -10.80
C LEU A 7 4.95 4.65 -9.29
N ILE A 8 3.98 4.04 -8.60
CA ILE A 8 3.81 4.19 -7.14
C ILE A 8 5.09 3.79 -6.40
N ARG A 9 5.69 2.63 -6.74
CA ARG A 9 6.93 2.15 -6.12
C ARG A 9 8.14 3.04 -6.41
N ALA A 10 8.13 3.74 -7.55
CA ALA A 10 9.15 4.72 -7.93
C ALA A 10 8.92 6.11 -7.32
N GLY A 11 7.90 6.30 -6.48
CA GLY A 11 7.55 7.60 -5.90
C GLY A 11 6.79 8.53 -6.86
N GLN A 12 6.40 8.04 -8.04
CA GLN A 12 5.68 8.81 -9.07
C GLN A 12 4.17 8.67 -8.89
N GLY A 13 3.68 8.99 -7.69
CA GLY A 13 2.28 8.76 -7.29
C GLY A 13 1.25 9.55 -8.11
N GLU A 14 1.51 10.83 -8.43
CA GLU A 14 0.58 11.62 -9.24
C GLU A 14 0.44 11.07 -10.67
N GLU A 15 1.56 10.68 -11.29
CA GLU A 15 1.56 10.04 -12.62
C GLU A 15 0.81 8.71 -12.60
N ALA A 16 1.01 7.90 -11.55
CA ALA A 16 0.27 6.66 -11.36
C ALA A 16 -1.24 6.90 -11.25
N TYR A 17 -1.66 7.90 -10.48
CA TYR A 17 -3.06 8.26 -10.33
C TYR A 17 -3.67 8.72 -11.67
N GLN A 18 -2.98 9.60 -12.40
CA GLN A 18 -3.44 10.10 -13.70
C GLN A 18 -3.59 8.97 -14.72
N LEU A 19 -2.66 8.02 -14.74
CA LEU A 19 -2.75 6.82 -15.58
C LEU A 19 -3.99 5.98 -15.24
N LEU A 20 -4.24 5.74 -13.94
CA LEU A 20 -5.39 4.96 -13.50
C LEU A 20 -6.72 5.67 -13.79
N ALA A 21 -6.78 6.98 -13.55
CA ALA A 21 -7.97 7.79 -13.80
C ALA A 21 -8.30 7.85 -15.30
N SER A 22 -7.28 8.04 -16.14
CA SER A 22 -7.44 8.05 -17.60
C SER A 22 -7.89 6.70 -18.13
N LEU A 23 -7.32 5.60 -17.62
CA LEU A 23 -7.74 4.25 -18.00
C LEU A 23 -9.18 3.97 -17.57
N ASN A 24 -9.57 4.39 -16.37
CA ASN A 24 -10.95 4.25 -15.92
C ASN A 24 -11.90 5.05 -16.82
N HIS A 25 -11.58 6.31 -17.13
CA HIS A 25 -12.39 7.14 -18.03
C HIS A 25 -12.53 6.49 -19.43
N ALA A 26 -11.43 5.99 -20.00
CA ALA A 26 -11.46 5.29 -21.28
C ALA A 26 -12.36 4.04 -21.27
N ILE A 27 -12.33 3.27 -20.18
CA ILE A 27 -13.21 2.11 -19.99
C ILE A 27 -14.68 2.53 -19.79
N GLN A 28 -14.94 3.63 -19.06
CA GLN A 28 -16.29 4.11 -18.85
C GLN A 28 -16.93 4.59 -20.16
N ASP A 29 -16.16 5.33 -20.96
CA ASP A 29 -16.61 6.02 -22.17
C ASP A 29 -16.40 5.20 -23.45
N ARG A 30 -15.78 4.02 -23.33
CA ARG A 30 -15.43 3.12 -24.45
C ARG A 30 -14.52 3.79 -25.49
N THR A 31 -13.56 4.58 -25.03
CA THR A 31 -12.57 5.25 -25.86
C THR A 31 -11.20 4.57 -25.74
N ASP A 32 -10.30 4.83 -26.69
CA ASP A 32 -8.92 4.36 -26.60
C ASP A 32 -8.08 5.33 -25.77
N ILE A 33 -6.99 4.83 -25.19
CA ILE A 33 -6.05 5.63 -24.41
C ILE A 33 -4.63 5.43 -24.94
N THR A 34 -3.81 6.48 -24.91
CA THR A 34 -2.38 6.36 -25.17
C THR A 34 -1.62 6.30 -23.84
N VAL A 35 -0.78 5.28 -23.68
CA VAL A 35 0.08 5.09 -22.50
C VAL A 35 1.52 4.99 -23.01
N ASP A 36 2.40 5.89 -22.58
CA ASP A 36 3.80 5.97 -23.01
C ASP A 36 3.98 5.92 -24.54
N GLY A 37 3.14 6.69 -25.27
CA GLY A 37 3.14 6.74 -26.73
C GLY A 37 2.56 5.50 -27.42
N ARG A 38 2.09 4.50 -26.67
CA ARG A 38 1.44 3.29 -27.20
C ARG A 38 -0.07 3.40 -27.09
N LEU A 39 -0.75 3.20 -28.22
CA LEU A 39 -2.21 3.11 -28.23
C LEU A 39 -2.64 1.81 -27.54
N VAL A 40 -3.44 1.95 -26.48
CA VAL A 40 -4.14 0.85 -25.81
C VAL A 40 -5.59 0.92 -26.27
N PRO A 41 -6.04 -0.03 -27.11
CA PRO A 41 -7.35 0.05 -27.75
C PRO A 41 -8.45 -0.43 -26.80
N ALA A 42 -8.69 0.34 -25.73
CA ALA A 42 -9.64 0.01 -24.68
C ALA A 42 -11.08 -0.13 -25.21
N ARG A 43 -11.43 0.53 -26.33
CA ARG A 43 -12.72 0.34 -27.02
C ARG A 43 -12.95 -1.11 -27.48
N SER A 44 -11.86 -1.80 -27.87
CA SER A 44 -11.90 -3.14 -28.47
C SER A 44 -11.60 -4.26 -27.49
N LEU A 45 -11.32 -3.93 -26.22
CA LEU A 45 -11.19 -4.93 -25.17
C LEU A 45 -12.51 -5.66 -24.90
N LEU A 46 -13.63 -5.16 -25.43
CA LEU A 46 -14.98 -5.62 -25.14
C LEU A 46 -15.78 -5.72 -26.43
N ALA A 47 -16.64 -6.74 -26.55
CA ALA A 47 -17.54 -6.85 -27.68
C ALA A 47 -18.57 -5.69 -27.65
N PRO A 48 -19.04 -5.18 -28.81
CA PRO A 48 -19.94 -4.01 -28.89
C PRO A 48 -21.24 -4.11 -28.06
N HIS A 49 -21.66 -5.33 -27.71
CA HIS A 49 -22.93 -5.63 -27.06
C HIS A 49 -22.81 -6.29 -25.67
N GLU A 50 -21.60 -6.51 -25.15
CA GLU A 50 -21.45 -7.04 -23.79
C GLU A 50 -21.70 -5.95 -22.73
N ASP A 51 -22.50 -6.30 -21.71
CA ASP A 51 -22.64 -5.49 -20.50
C ASP A 51 -21.34 -5.60 -19.70
N ASN A 52 -20.50 -4.57 -19.83
CA ASN A 52 -19.16 -4.54 -19.26
C ASN A 52 -19.16 -4.14 -17.78
N ARG A 53 -20.27 -4.33 -17.07
CA ARG A 53 -20.42 -4.02 -15.65
C ARG A 53 -19.30 -4.62 -14.81
N ALA A 54 -18.91 -5.86 -15.08
CA ALA A 54 -17.82 -6.52 -14.36
C ALA A 54 -16.47 -5.81 -14.56
N LEU A 55 -16.13 -5.43 -15.79
CA LEU A 55 -14.90 -4.70 -16.07
C LEU A 55 -14.93 -3.30 -15.46
N LYS A 56 -16.05 -2.58 -15.60
CA LYS A 56 -16.24 -1.25 -15.01
C LYS A 56 -16.11 -1.30 -13.49
N GLN A 57 -16.73 -2.30 -12.86
CA GLN A 57 -16.65 -2.52 -11.41
C GLN A 57 -15.22 -2.85 -10.98
N TRP A 58 -14.55 -3.75 -11.70
CA TRP A 58 -13.16 -4.10 -11.42
C TRP A 58 -12.23 -2.89 -11.55
N MET A 59 -12.35 -2.13 -12.63
CA MET A 59 -11.53 -0.93 -12.85
C MET A 59 -11.83 0.14 -11.79
N TRP A 60 -13.10 0.31 -11.42
CA TRP A 60 -13.47 1.20 -10.33
C TRP A 60 -12.84 0.77 -9.00
N SER A 61 -12.88 -0.53 -8.64
CA SER A 61 -12.26 -1.04 -7.40
C SER A 61 -10.74 -0.83 -7.41
N VAL A 62 -10.12 -1.01 -8.58
CA VAL A 62 -8.70 -0.77 -8.79
C VAL A 62 -8.34 0.71 -8.63
N LEU A 63 -9.10 1.62 -9.24
CA LEU A 63 -8.88 3.06 -9.10
C LEU A 63 -9.13 3.51 -7.65
N LEU A 64 -10.13 2.94 -6.98
CA LEU A 64 -10.38 3.21 -5.57
C LEU A 64 -9.20 2.77 -4.70
N GLY A 65 -8.67 1.55 -4.87
CA GLY A 65 -7.54 1.07 -4.06
C GLY A 65 -6.19 1.68 -4.46
N ASP A 66 -5.73 1.39 -5.68
CA ASP A 66 -4.38 1.78 -6.13
C ASP A 66 -4.30 3.29 -6.40
N GLY A 67 -5.38 3.94 -6.86
CA GLY A 67 -5.41 5.39 -7.05
C GLY A 67 -5.34 6.15 -5.73
N THR A 68 -5.99 5.63 -4.69
CA THR A 68 -5.87 6.17 -3.33
C THR A 68 -4.44 6.10 -2.82
N ARG A 69 -3.79 4.92 -2.94
CA ARG A 69 -2.39 4.74 -2.53
C ARG A 69 -1.44 5.63 -3.33
N ALA A 70 -1.72 5.83 -4.60
CA ALA A 70 -0.95 6.72 -5.47
C ALA A 70 -1.00 8.18 -4.99
N LEU A 71 -2.19 8.68 -4.62
CA LEU A 71 -2.35 10.02 -4.10
C LEU A 71 -1.69 10.19 -2.72
N VAL A 72 -1.81 9.19 -1.84
CA VAL A 72 -1.12 9.20 -0.53
C VAL A 72 0.40 9.18 -0.69
N ALA A 73 0.93 8.36 -1.61
CA ALA A 73 2.36 8.31 -1.90
C ALA A 73 2.90 9.62 -2.50
N ALA A 74 2.05 10.43 -3.12
CA ALA A 74 2.37 11.78 -3.61
C ALA A 74 2.06 12.89 -2.58
N GLU A 75 1.76 12.52 -1.34
CA GLU A 75 1.37 13.44 -0.24
C GLU A 75 0.14 14.32 -0.55
N GLN A 76 -0.68 13.93 -1.53
CA GLN A 76 -1.87 14.67 -1.96
C GLN A 76 -3.09 14.33 -1.09
N TRP A 77 -2.98 14.49 0.22
CA TRP A 77 -4.02 14.10 1.19
C TRP A 77 -5.41 14.69 0.90
N PRO A 78 -5.57 15.99 0.56
CA PRO A 78 -6.88 16.53 0.19
C PRO A 78 -7.48 15.88 -1.05
N LYS A 79 -6.65 15.58 -2.07
CA LYS A 79 -7.09 14.87 -3.28
C LYS A 79 -7.48 13.43 -2.94
N ALA A 80 -6.69 12.73 -2.12
CA ALA A 80 -6.98 11.36 -1.70
C ALA A 80 -8.33 11.29 -0.98
N ARG A 81 -8.59 12.23 -0.06
CA ARG A 81 -9.86 12.37 0.64
C ARG A 81 -11.04 12.62 -0.31
N ALA A 82 -10.90 13.58 -1.23
CA ALA A 82 -11.92 13.86 -2.23
C ALA A 82 -12.20 12.63 -3.12
N HIS A 83 -11.15 11.92 -3.53
CA HIS A 83 -11.22 10.71 -4.34
C HIS A 83 -12.03 9.60 -3.65
N VAL A 84 -11.69 9.25 -2.40
CA VAL A 84 -12.42 8.19 -1.68
C VAL A 84 -13.87 8.59 -1.38
N ARG A 85 -14.16 9.88 -1.14
CA ARG A 85 -15.53 10.38 -0.97
C ARG A 85 -16.36 10.28 -2.25
N GLN A 86 -15.83 10.77 -3.37
CA GLN A 86 -16.52 10.74 -4.66
C GLN A 86 -16.80 9.30 -5.11
N ALA A 87 -15.92 8.37 -4.75
CA ALA A 87 -16.09 6.95 -5.03
C ALA A 87 -16.98 6.23 -4.01
N ASN A 88 -17.57 6.88 -2.98
CA ASN A 88 -18.28 6.20 -1.88
C ASN A 88 -17.42 5.13 -1.17
N GLY A 89 -16.10 5.34 -1.11
CA GLY A 89 -15.14 4.44 -0.48
C GLY A 89 -15.01 4.60 1.04
N VAL A 90 -15.81 5.48 1.66
CA VAL A 90 -15.78 5.74 3.10
C VAL A 90 -16.93 4.98 3.77
N GLY A 91 -16.61 3.83 4.38
CA GLY A 91 -17.55 3.02 5.15
C GLY A 91 -17.45 3.25 6.67
N LEU A 92 -18.07 2.36 7.46
CA LEU A 92 -17.88 2.30 8.91
C LEU A 92 -16.68 1.44 9.33
N ARG A 93 -16.30 0.45 8.51
CA ARG A 93 -15.07 -0.33 8.75
C ARG A 93 -13.83 0.54 8.57
N LEU A 94 -12.78 0.23 9.32
CA LEU A 94 -11.54 1.01 9.32
C LEU A 94 -10.60 0.61 8.18
N LEU A 95 -11.12 0.65 6.95
CA LEU A 95 -10.35 0.42 5.72
C LEU A 95 -9.79 1.75 5.18
N ASP A 96 -9.00 1.67 4.10
CA ASP A 96 -8.25 2.79 3.49
C ASP A 96 -9.04 4.11 3.43
N GLY A 97 -10.28 4.10 2.94
CA GLY A 97 -11.09 5.31 2.80
C GLY A 97 -11.41 5.99 4.13
N ARG A 98 -11.72 5.22 5.18
CA ARG A 98 -11.97 5.76 6.53
C ARG A 98 -10.66 6.25 7.16
N GLN A 99 -9.58 5.51 7.01
CA GLN A 99 -8.26 5.90 7.53
C GLN A 99 -7.81 7.25 6.91
N ILE A 100 -8.06 7.46 5.62
CA ILE A 100 -7.73 8.72 4.93
C ILE A 100 -8.55 9.89 5.46
N GLU A 101 -9.84 9.71 5.74
CA GLU A 101 -10.65 10.76 6.38
C GLU A 101 -10.03 11.22 7.69
N ILE A 102 -9.58 10.27 8.50
CA ILE A 102 -9.00 10.52 9.83
C ILE A 102 -7.65 11.24 9.68
N VAL A 103 -6.74 10.70 8.86
CA VAL A 103 -5.40 11.30 8.67
C VAL A 103 -5.51 12.68 8.04
N ALA A 104 -6.34 12.86 7.02
CA ALA A 104 -6.54 14.16 6.38
C ALA A 104 -7.12 15.19 7.37
N ALA A 105 -8.08 14.81 8.21
CA ALA A 105 -8.62 15.70 9.23
C ALA A 105 -7.55 16.14 10.26
N CYS A 106 -6.67 15.22 10.69
CA CYS A 106 -5.52 15.57 11.54
C CYS A 106 -4.58 16.58 10.85
N LEU A 107 -4.25 16.35 9.58
CA LEU A 107 -3.36 17.22 8.80
C LEU A 107 -3.99 18.61 8.53
N GLU A 108 -5.31 18.69 8.46
CA GLU A 108 -6.06 19.94 8.32
C GLU A 108 -6.26 20.68 9.66
N GLY A 109 -5.76 20.13 10.77
CA GLY A 109 -5.88 20.76 12.10
C GLY A 109 -7.22 20.54 12.79
N ASP A 110 -7.96 19.48 12.42
CA ASP A 110 -9.20 19.05 13.10
C ASP A 110 -9.05 17.65 13.74
N PRO A 111 -8.19 17.52 14.78
CA PRO A 111 -8.00 16.25 15.47
C PRO A 111 -9.24 15.79 16.23
N SER A 112 -10.17 16.70 16.57
CA SER A 112 -11.45 16.36 17.22
C SER A 112 -12.34 15.51 16.32
N THR A 113 -12.58 15.97 15.09
CA THR A 113 -13.38 15.21 14.12
C THR A 113 -12.68 13.93 13.72
N ALA A 114 -11.34 13.97 13.56
CA ALA A 114 -10.55 12.78 13.29
C ALA A 114 -10.75 11.71 14.39
N ARG A 115 -10.62 12.10 15.66
CA ARG A 115 -10.80 11.21 16.81
C ARG A 115 -12.21 10.63 16.87
N GLN A 116 -13.24 11.47 16.70
CA GLN A 116 -14.63 11.00 16.67
C GLN A 116 -14.84 9.99 15.53
N THR A 117 -14.26 10.24 14.36
CA THR A 117 -14.35 9.34 13.21
C THR A 117 -13.74 7.96 13.51
N VAL A 118 -12.64 7.90 14.28
CA VAL A 118 -12.07 6.63 14.77
C VAL A 118 -13.03 5.93 15.73
N LEU A 119 -13.59 6.65 16.71
CA LEU A 119 -14.52 6.09 17.69
C LEU A 119 -15.81 5.55 17.06
N ASP A 120 -16.28 6.20 16.00
CA ASP A 120 -17.45 5.78 15.22
C ASP A 120 -17.13 4.64 14.23
N SER A 121 -15.88 4.21 14.14
CA SER A 121 -15.49 3.11 13.25
C SER A 121 -15.83 1.75 13.87
N THR A 122 -15.97 0.72 13.02
CA THR A 122 -16.23 -0.67 13.42
C THR A 122 -15.11 -1.58 12.94
N PRO A 123 -13.97 -1.64 13.67
CA PRO A 123 -12.91 -2.62 13.40
C PRO A 123 -13.47 -4.05 13.48
N LEU A 124 -13.14 -4.91 12.50
CA LEU A 124 -13.56 -6.31 12.51
C LEU A 124 -12.39 -7.30 12.65
N GLU A 125 -11.16 -6.82 12.53
CA GLU A 125 -9.95 -7.63 12.54
C GLU A 125 -8.94 -7.05 13.54
N ASN A 126 -8.11 -7.89 14.17
CA ASN A 126 -7.12 -7.44 15.16
C ASN A 126 -6.15 -6.39 14.58
N TRP A 127 -5.84 -6.48 13.29
CA TRP A 127 -5.02 -5.48 12.63
C TRP A 127 -5.72 -4.13 12.49
N GLU A 128 -7.05 -4.11 12.32
CA GLU A 128 -7.84 -2.87 12.31
C GLU A 128 -7.80 -2.22 13.71
N GLU A 129 -7.82 -3.00 14.79
CA GLU A 129 -7.70 -2.47 16.15
C GLU A 129 -6.33 -1.84 16.42
N ALA A 130 -5.24 -2.45 15.94
CA ALA A 130 -3.90 -1.87 16.04
C ALA A 130 -3.78 -0.57 15.24
N VAL A 131 -4.38 -0.51 14.05
CA VAL A 131 -4.48 0.73 13.25
C VAL A 131 -5.31 1.78 13.99
N ALA A 132 -6.44 1.40 14.59
CA ALA A 132 -7.28 2.32 15.36
C ALA A 132 -6.51 2.93 16.53
N ALA A 133 -5.73 2.14 17.27
CA ALA A 133 -4.89 2.64 18.35
C ALA A 133 -3.85 3.65 17.84
N CYS A 134 -3.20 3.37 16.71
CA CYS A 134 -2.27 4.31 16.08
C CYS A 134 -2.98 5.61 15.66
N LEU A 135 -4.16 5.53 15.07
CA LEU A 135 -4.93 6.70 14.64
C LEU A 135 -5.42 7.54 15.82
N ILE A 136 -5.82 6.93 16.94
CA ILE A 136 -6.16 7.65 18.18
C ILE A 136 -4.93 8.42 18.69
N ALA A 137 -3.76 7.76 18.73
CA ALA A 137 -2.53 8.40 19.16
C ALA A 137 -2.12 9.56 18.23
N LEU A 138 -2.28 9.39 16.91
CA LEU A 138 -2.09 10.45 15.92
C LEU A 138 -3.01 11.65 16.17
N CYS A 139 -4.30 11.40 16.43
CA CYS A 139 -5.25 12.47 16.75
C CYS A 139 -4.82 13.23 18.02
N GLY A 140 -4.36 12.51 19.05
CA GLY A 140 -3.82 13.12 20.27
C GLY A 140 -2.58 13.98 20.00
N HIS A 141 -1.64 13.49 19.18
CA HIS A 141 -0.45 14.25 18.79
C HIS A 141 -0.82 15.53 18.02
N ALA A 142 -1.76 15.44 17.07
CA ALA A 142 -2.26 16.58 16.32
C ALA A 142 -3.00 17.60 17.22
N ALA A 143 -3.58 17.14 18.34
CA ALA A 143 -4.17 18.01 19.37
C ALA A 143 -3.15 18.55 20.40
N GLY A 144 -1.87 18.19 20.29
CA GLY A 144 -0.83 18.59 21.25
C GLY A 144 -0.85 17.82 22.58
N GLU A 145 -1.53 16.67 22.64
CA GLU A 145 -1.54 15.79 23.81
C GLU A 145 -0.19 15.06 23.98
N SER A 146 0.17 14.73 25.22
CA SER A 146 1.40 13.99 25.50
C SER A 146 1.31 12.52 25.04
N PRO A 147 2.35 11.97 24.38
CA PRO A 147 2.38 10.56 23.95
C PRO A 147 2.23 9.55 25.10
N ALA A 148 2.55 9.96 26.34
CA ALA A 148 2.54 9.08 27.50
C ALA A 148 1.16 8.44 27.76
N GLY A 149 0.07 9.18 27.50
CA GLY A 149 -1.29 8.68 27.74
C GLY A 149 -1.74 7.57 26.79
N MET A 150 -1.15 7.49 25.60
CA MET A 150 -1.55 6.54 24.54
C MET A 150 -0.51 5.44 24.28
N THR A 151 0.71 5.62 24.82
CA THR A 151 1.85 4.71 24.60
C THR A 151 1.49 3.26 24.90
N GLU A 152 0.89 2.98 26.06
CA GLU A 152 0.59 1.61 26.46
C GLU A 152 -0.46 0.96 25.56
N GLN A 153 -1.50 1.71 25.18
CA GLN A 153 -2.55 1.24 24.29
C GLN A 153 -1.99 0.87 22.91
N VAL A 154 -1.21 1.76 22.28
CA VAL A 154 -0.59 1.51 20.97
C VAL A 154 0.36 0.32 21.04
N THR A 155 1.21 0.28 22.07
CA THR A 155 2.19 -0.79 22.26
C THR A 155 1.52 -2.15 22.44
N ASN A 156 0.50 -2.23 23.29
CA ASN A 156 -0.20 -3.49 23.55
C ASN A 156 -1.03 -3.94 22.35
N ALA A 157 -1.71 -3.02 21.66
CA ALA A 157 -2.47 -3.34 20.45
C ALA A 157 -1.57 -3.91 19.35
N TYR A 158 -0.39 -3.32 19.14
CA TYR A 158 0.57 -3.83 18.16
C TYR A 158 1.16 -5.18 18.55
N ILE A 159 1.66 -5.33 19.79
CA ILE A 159 2.29 -6.58 20.26
C ILE A 159 1.30 -7.75 20.29
N SER A 160 0.00 -7.48 20.42
CA SER A 160 -1.06 -8.50 20.40
C SER A 160 -1.40 -9.00 19.00
N LEU A 161 -0.82 -8.42 17.94
CA LEU A 161 -0.99 -8.92 16.59
C LEU A 161 -0.31 -10.27 16.43
N HIS A 162 -1.09 -11.24 15.96
CA HIS A 162 -0.55 -12.54 15.59
C HIS A 162 0.24 -12.41 14.28
N PRO A 163 1.49 -12.91 14.22
CA PRO A 163 2.26 -12.92 12.98
C PRO A 163 1.47 -13.63 11.87
N ASN A 164 1.25 -12.93 10.77
CA ASN A 164 0.63 -13.48 9.57
C ASN A 164 1.58 -13.28 8.38
N PRO A 165 2.15 -14.36 7.79
CA PRO A 165 3.06 -14.26 6.65
C PRO A 165 2.48 -13.49 5.47
N GLU A 166 1.17 -13.60 5.20
CA GLU A 166 0.50 -12.90 4.10
C GLU A 166 0.39 -11.38 4.34
N LEU A 167 0.44 -10.96 5.61
CA LEU A 167 0.38 -9.57 6.04
C LEU A 167 1.69 -9.06 6.63
N ALA A 168 2.80 -9.80 6.50
CA ALA A 168 4.04 -9.52 7.22
C ALA A 168 4.57 -8.09 6.95
N VAL A 169 4.61 -7.67 5.69
CA VAL A 169 5.02 -6.30 5.31
C VAL A 169 4.05 -5.25 5.86
N PHE A 170 2.75 -5.53 5.81
CA PHE A 170 1.73 -4.62 6.34
C PHE A 170 1.86 -4.46 7.86
N GLN A 171 1.91 -5.57 8.60
CA GLN A 171 2.07 -5.58 10.05
C GLN A 171 3.39 -4.92 10.47
N THR A 172 4.48 -5.13 9.73
CA THR A 172 5.76 -4.45 9.97
C THR A 172 5.61 -2.94 9.87
N ARG A 173 4.94 -2.44 8.82
CA ARG A 173 4.71 -1.00 8.63
C ARG A 173 3.75 -0.38 9.65
N VAL A 174 2.77 -1.14 10.15
CA VAL A 174 1.96 -0.73 11.30
C VAL A 174 2.86 -0.57 12.54
N GLY A 175 3.77 -1.50 12.79
CA GLY A 175 4.74 -1.41 13.89
C GLY A 175 5.69 -0.22 13.76
N LEU A 176 6.25 0.02 12.57
CA LEU A 176 7.09 1.19 12.30
C LEU A 176 6.31 2.50 12.49
N THR A 177 5.05 2.54 12.08
CA THR A 177 4.16 3.69 12.35
C THR A 177 3.99 3.87 13.85
N ALA A 178 3.73 2.80 14.59
CA ALA A 178 3.57 2.83 16.05
C ALA A 178 4.82 3.36 16.77
N LEU A 179 6.03 3.08 16.30
CA LEU A 179 7.28 3.63 16.85
C LEU A 179 7.30 5.17 16.86
N THR A 180 6.65 5.81 15.88
CA THR A 180 6.59 7.28 15.78
C THR A 180 5.59 7.91 16.75
N LEU A 181 4.69 7.10 17.34
CA LEU A 181 3.55 7.56 18.13
C LEU A 181 3.70 7.31 19.64
N VAL A 182 4.76 6.62 20.05
CA VAL A 182 4.97 6.17 21.42
C VAL A 182 6.22 6.79 22.05
N ASN A 183 6.27 6.79 23.38
CA ASN A 183 7.46 7.20 24.11
C ASN A 183 8.62 6.17 23.96
N GLU A 184 9.78 6.49 24.55
CA GLU A 184 10.98 5.63 24.46
C GLU A 184 10.76 4.18 24.93
N GLN A 185 10.04 3.98 26.02
CA GLN A 185 9.76 2.64 26.55
C GLN A 185 8.87 1.83 25.59
N GLY A 186 7.86 2.48 24.99
CA GLY A 186 7.03 1.87 23.95
C GLY A 186 7.85 1.54 22.70
N ARG A 187 8.71 2.45 22.26
CA ARG A 187 9.58 2.28 21.09
C ARG A 187 10.45 1.04 21.24
N GLU A 188 11.15 0.91 22.36
CA GLU A 188 12.04 -0.21 22.62
C GLU A 188 11.30 -1.56 22.60
N ARG A 189 10.10 -1.62 23.20
CA ARG A 189 9.26 -2.83 23.21
C ARG A 189 8.79 -3.23 21.82
N ILE A 190 8.27 -2.27 21.04
CA ILE A 190 7.78 -2.50 19.68
C ILE A 190 8.94 -2.90 18.75
N ALA A 191 10.07 -2.19 18.83
CA ALA A 191 11.24 -2.46 17.99
C ALA A 191 11.79 -3.88 18.22
N ARG A 192 11.90 -4.31 19.49
CA ARG A 192 12.29 -5.70 19.80
C ARG A 192 11.32 -6.72 19.22
N HIS A 193 10.02 -6.45 19.33
CA HIS A 193 8.99 -7.35 18.79
C HIS A 193 9.07 -7.44 17.25
N LEU A 194 9.26 -6.31 16.56
CA LEU A 194 9.48 -6.24 15.11
C LEU A 194 10.69 -7.08 14.69
N VAL A 195 11.84 -6.87 15.31
CA VAL A 195 13.09 -7.60 15.00
C VAL A 195 12.93 -9.10 15.21
N LEU A 196 12.30 -9.53 16.30
CA LEU A 196 12.06 -10.95 16.58
C LEU A 196 11.20 -11.60 15.49
N ASN A 197 10.08 -10.96 15.11
CA ASN A 197 9.19 -11.49 14.08
C ASN A 197 9.85 -11.52 12.70
N ALA A 198 10.63 -10.49 12.35
CA ALA A 198 11.31 -10.40 11.06
C ALA A 198 12.36 -11.51 10.87
N VAL A 199 13.14 -11.79 11.91
CA VAL A 199 14.15 -12.87 11.88
C VAL A 199 13.50 -14.24 11.72
N GLN A 200 12.30 -14.45 12.28
CA GLN A 200 11.56 -15.70 12.12
C GLN A 200 10.89 -15.83 10.75
N GLY A 201 10.42 -14.72 10.16
CA GLY A 201 9.69 -14.73 8.89
C GLY A 201 10.56 -14.83 7.64
N ALA A 202 11.83 -14.39 7.72
CA ALA A 202 12.78 -14.38 6.59
C ALA A 202 12.28 -13.67 5.32
N ASP A 203 11.33 -12.73 5.45
CA ASP A 203 10.84 -11.91 4.35
C ASP A 203 11.82 -10.77 4.05
N GLY A 204 12.30 -10.68 2.81
CA GLY A 204 13.30 -9.69 2.41
C GLY A 204 12.81 -8.24 2.46
N TYR A 205 11.51 -7.98 2.22
CA TYR A 205 10.96 -6.62 2.30
C TYR A 205 10.81 -6.19 3.76
N VAL A 206 10.35 -7.08 4.63
CA VAL A 206 10.31 -6.84 6.08
C VAL A 206 11.73 -6.58 6.61
N ALA A 207 12.69 -7.43 6.23
CA ALA A 207 14.08 -7.27 6.62
C ALA A 207 14.65 -5.92 6.18
N LYS A 208 14.37 -5.51 4.93
CA LYS A 208 14.77 -4.20 4.40
C LYS A 208 14.18 -3.05 5.20
N ASP A 209 12.86 -3.05 5.40
CA ASP A 209 12.15 -1.99 6.14
C ASP A 209 12.73 -1.83 7.57
N LEU A 210 13.16 -2.93 8.24
CA LEU A 210 13.76 -2.85 9.58
C LEU A 210 15.24 -2.43 9.61
N VAL A 211 16.04 -2.85 8.63
CA VAL A 211 17.46 -2.44 8.55
C VAL A 211 17.59 -0.96 8.20
N GLU A 212 16.63 -0.41 7.45
CA GLU A 212 16.58 1.02 7.13
C GLU A 212 16.06 1.88 8.30
N ASP A 213 15.42 1.29 9.31
CA ASP A 213 14.91 2.00 10.49
C ASP A 213 15.97 2.09 11.63
N PRO A 214 16.37 3.31 12.06
CA PRO A 214 17.37 3.47 13.11
C PRO A 214 16.97 2.89 14.47
N THR A 215 15.69 2.97 14.84
CA THR A 215 15.19 2.48 16.13
C THR A 215 15.31 0.97 16.21
N CYS A 216 14.97 0.28 15.11
CA CYS A 216 15.12 -1.15 15.01
C CYS A 216 16.60 -1.57 15.03
N THR A 217 17.46 -0.84 14.30
CA THR A 217 18.90 -1.14 14.24
C THR A 217 19.57 -1.07 15.61
N VAL A 218 19.20 -0.10 16.45
CA VAL A 218 19.76 0.06 17.82
C VAL A 218 19.46 -1.13 18.73
N VAL A 219 18.31 -1.79 18.56
CA VAL A 219 17.92 -2.93 19.41
C VAL A 219 18.33 -4.29 18.86
N MET A 220 18.84 -4.35 17.62
CA MET A 220 19.32 -5.58 17.00
C MET A 220 20.65 -6.03 17.60
N THR A 221 20.78 -7.34 17.80
CA THR A 221 22.10 -7.97 17.94
C THR A 221 22.78 -8.11 16.58
N GLU A 222 24.11 -8.20 16.54
CA GLU A 222 24.87 -8.44 15.30
C GLU A 222 24.34 -9.65 14.52
N ARG A 223 24.04 -10.75 15.21
CA ARG A 223 23.47 -11.96 14.58
C ARG A 223 22.12 -11.70 13.92
N GLN A 224 21.24 -10.92 14.56
CA GLN A 224 19.93 -10.60 13.98
C GLN A 224 20.09 -9.70 12.76
N HIS A 225 20.95 -8.69 12.86
CA HIS A 225 21.27 -7.81 11.74
C HIS A 225 21.80 -8.61 10.54
N ASP A 226 22.80 -9.48 10.74
CA ASP A 226 23.36 -10.33 9.68
C ASP A 226 22.31 -11.25 9.05
N SER A 227 21.42 -11.82 9.87
CA SER A 227 20.32 -12.65 9.38
C SER A 227 19.35 -11.86 8.50
N LEU A 228 19.05 -10.60 8.84
CA LEU A 228 18.16 -9.76 8.03
C LEU A 228 18.85 -9.33 6.73
N ILE A 229 20.13 -8.96 6.77
CA ILE A 229 20.92 -8.67 5.56
C ILE A 229 20.95 -9.89 4.61
N ALA A 230 21.11 -11.10 5.16
CA ALA A 230 21.05 -12.32 4.36
C ALA A 230 19.68 -12.51 3.70
N SER A 231 18.57 -12.23 4.39
CA SER A 231 17.22 -12.27 3.83
C SER A 231 17.01 -11.25 2.70
N ILE A 232 17.53 -10.02 2.87
CA ILE A 232 17.50 -8.97 1.83
C ILE A 232 18.25 -9.45 0.58
N ALA A 233 19.46 -10.00 0.77
CA ALA A 233 20.29 -10.51 -0.31
C ALA A 233 19.64 -11.69 -1.04
N ALA A 234 19.07 -12.64 -0.29
CA ALA A 234 18.36 -13.80 -0.85
C ALA A 234 17.11 -13.39 -1.66
N ALA A 235 16.42 -12.32 -1.26
CA ALA A 235 15.31 -11.73 -2.00
C ALA A 235 15.75 -10.89 -3.22
N GLY A 236 17.05 -10.68 -3.42
CA GLY A 236 17.59 -9.83 -4.48
C GLY A 236 17.37 -8.32 -4.25
N LEU A 237 16.94 -7.91 -3.05
CA LEU A 237 16.56 -6.54 -2.72
C LEU A 237 17.77 -5.65 -2.38
N ALA A 238 18.85 -5.75 -3.14
CA ALA A 238 20.03 -4.88 -3.06
C ALA A 238 20.93 -4.95 -4.30
N THR A 239 20.59 -5.81 -5.27
CA THR A 239 21.50 -6.09 -6.41
C THR A 239 21.48 -4.97 -7.45
N GLY A 240 20.45 -4.11 -7.46
CA GLY A 240 20.30 -2.95 -8.34
C GLY A 240 20.21 -3.27 -9.85
N ARG A 241 20.45 -4.52 -10.23
CA ARG A 241 20.43 -5.05 -11.59
C ARG A 241 19.92 -6.48 -11.56
N ILE A 242 19.17 -6.82 -12.60
CA ILE A 242 18.82 -8.20 -12.89
C ILE A 242 20.07 -8.84 -13.51
N PRO A 243 20.55 -9.99 -13.03
CA PRO A 243 21.63 -10.73 -13.70
C PRO A 243 21.29 -10.98 -15.17
N LEU A 244 22.24 -10.75 -16.08
CA LEU A 244 22.02 -10.80 -17.55
C LEU A 244 21.28 -12.06 -18.04
N HIS A 245 21.53 -13.21 -17.41
CA HIS A 245 20.85 -14.45 -17.80
C HIS A 245 19.36 -14.46 -17.45
N LEU A 246 18.97 -13.89 -16.30
CA LEU A 246 17.58 -13.72 -15.90
C LEU A 246 16.90 -12.61 -16.71
N GLU A 247 17.63 -11.54 -17.03
CA GLU A 247 17.12 -10.47 -17.90
C GLU A 247 16.78 -11.02 -19.28
N ARG A 248 17.68 -11.78 -19.89
CA ARG A 248 17.42 -12.44 -21.17
C ARG A 248 16.22 -13.39 -21.09
N LEU A 249 16.15 -14.23 -20.05
CA LEU A 249 15.04 -15.17 -19.87
C LEU A 249 13.70 -14.45 -19.67
N LEU A 250 13.69 -13.32 -18.96
CA LEU A 250 12.51 -12.47 -18.79
C LEU A 250 12.05 -11.86 -20.12
N LEU A 251 12.99 -11.33 -20.93
CA LEU A 251 12.69 -10.75 -22.24
C LEU A 251 12.18 -11.82 -23.21
N GLU A 252 12.80 -13.00 -23.25
CA GLU A 252 12.33 -14.13 -24.06
C GLU A 252 10.91 -14.57 -23.67
N ALA A 253 10.61 -14.64 -22.37
CA ALA A 253 9.27 -14.96 -21.88
C ALA A 253 8.23 -13.87 -22.23
N ALA A 254 8.62 -12.59 -22.15
CA ALA A 254 7.76 -11.47 -22.52
C ALA A 254 7.44 -11.44 -24.02
N ASP A 255 8.43 -11.76 -24.87
CA ASP A 255 8.24 -11.89 -26.31
C ASP A 255 7.29 -13.05 -26.63
N ALA A 256 7.50 -14.22 -26.02
CA ALA A 256 6.62 -15.37 -26.18
C ALA A 256 5.17 -15.07 -25.77
N ALA A 257 4.97 -14.37 -24.64
CA ALA A 257 3.65 -13.93 -24.21
C ALA A 257 3.01 -12.94 -25.18
N THR A 258 3.79 -12.01 -25.73
CA THR A 258 3.32 -11.05 -26.74
C THR A 258 2.85 -11.76 -28.00
N THR A 259 3.63 -12.73 -28.50
CA THR A 259 3.23 -13.56 -29.65
C THR A 259 1.95 -14.35 -29.38
N ALA A 260 1.82 -14.96 -28.19
CA ALA A 260 0.64 -15.72 -27.82
C ALA A 260 -0.62 -14.83 -27.74
N ILE A 261 -0.50 -13.65 -27.12
CA ILE A 261 -1.61 -12.67 -27.03
C ILE A 261 -2.01 -12.17 -28.41
N ALA A 262 -1.04 -11.80 -29.26
CA ALA A 262 -1.31 -11.34 -30.62
C ALA A 262 -2.05 -12.41 -31.44
N THR A 263 -1.63 -13.67 -31.32
CA THR A 263 -2.29 -14.81 -31.97
C THR A 263 -3.73 -14.97 -31.47
N TYR A 264 -3.94 -14.91 -30.15
CA TYR A 264 -5.27 -15.04 -29.55
C TYR A 264 -6.23 -13.92 -29.94
N VAL A 265 -5.74 -12.68 -29.99
CA VAL A 265 -6.54 -11.51 -30.41
C VAL A 265 -6.88 -11.58 -31.89
N ALA A 266 -5.94 -11.99 -32.74
CA ALA A 266 -6.19 -12.15 -34.18
C ALA A 266 -7.26 -13.22 -34.49
N VAL A 267 -7.32 -14.30 -33.71
CA VAL A 267 -8.34 -15.36 -33.85
C VAL A 267 -9.74 -14.90 -33.41
N ARG A 268 -9.84 -13.85 -32.56
CA ARG A 268 -11.12 -13.36 -32.00
C ARG A 268 -11.73 -12.16 -32.72
N GLN A 269 -11.07 -11.56 -33.70
CA GLN A 269 -11.70 -10.53 -34.55
C GLN A 269 -12.38 -11.22 -35.75
N PRO A 270 -13.73 -11.30 -35.82
CA PRO A 270 -14.38 -11.72 -37.04
C PRO A 270 -14.20 -10.63 -38.11
N SER A 271 -13.84 -11.07 -39.31
CA SER A 271 -13.76 -10.28 -40.55
C SER A 271 -15.06 -9.58 -40.89
#